data_AF-A0A1M2ZWN3-F1
#
_entry.id   AF-A0A1M2ZWN3-F1
#
_cell.length_a   1.000
_cell.length_b   1.000
_cell.length_c   1.000
_cell.angle_alpha   90.00
_cell.angle_beta   90.00
_cell.angle_gamma   90.00
#
_symmetry.space_group_name_H-M   'P 1'
#
loop_
_entity.id
_entity.type
_entity.pdbx_description
1 polymer ?
#
loop_
_entity_poly.entity_id
_entity_poly.type
_entity_poly.pdbx_seq_one_letter_code
_entity_poly.pdbx_strand_id
1 'polypeptide(L)'
;MEVAGALTAIAANDVTNQPGTVAEEVGSSVNERMLVLFSELNIAKVVLVDDRLDRPLDAALVTKAVGDNAEAQNAVASFFPDIDLSDANGSLYEQIDAILSRFDSNKRDDLAATLAQFDEEAADTIAQRLFDHLMPAEFPVEYLTPAKWETKRDELLAECSTSARTLFLFDQQLGTHGEGTAIISNLAQQDRTAFGAKWFCGLLSHTLDKGAEVSRWRELSEQKSLDLELFMPISKQNLSDGDAFYGAVYRTVVNVYAERMKNSALHAFETAFGQTLEKFKNLDPVDFEHVIANSSEGEGVSELDTLIRLYSIIQRDKVKTELLNQDRLAEFLDTARTVKRVADVGRGLSDDAQARLALLRAEELYEPGSLINQFRDPLRNGDIFEVGTGDSLKLWVLIGQPCDLMVRSSGERAYEDNFKVAVLAPINVGKDGRPPEVKHGLGFTLDRLAGGGRQMGFVEFTKATPVALDVLDLVVLRTDGACEIDTCAEAPSAAFSSVSWDNRATKMRTRFKRIAAKIEGGRGSGGDKRVKELATYLLPPAAPGAIIKRHGAYEKGRFSYGIKRVRRVREPFAASLLSAFSRFLSREAYDHDFSAERRSGS
;
A
#
# COMPACT_ATOMS: atom_id res chain seq x y z
N MET A 1 11.77 15.52 -47.61
CA MET A 1 11.24 16.51 -46.64
C MET A 1 10.22 15.77 -45.76
N GLU A 2 10.55 14.72 -45.00
CA GLU A 2 11.51 14.65 -43.88
C GLU A 2 11.43 15.85 -42.96
N VAL A 3 10.71 15.73 -41.84
CA VAL A 3 11.27 15.27 -40.55
C VAL A 3 10.16 14.61 -39.70
N ALA A 4 10.29 13.31 -39.46
CA ALA A 4 9.68 12.59 -38.35
C ALA A 4 10.66 11.48 -37.95
N GLY A 5 11.15 11.49 -36.71
CA GLY A 5 12.00 10.42 -36.20
C GLY A 5 12.82 10.84 -34.99
N ALA A 6 12.47 10.31 -33.82
CA ALA A 6 13.40 9.80 -32.81
C ALA A 6 12.63 9.49 -31.51
N LEU A 7 12.17 8.25 -31.35
CA LEU A 7 11.75 7.68 -30.07
C LEU A 7 11.81 6.15 -30.17
N THR A 8 12.99 5.56 -29.99
CA THR A 8 13.27 4.28 -29.29
C THR A 8 14.66 3.77 -29.63
N ALA A 9 15.53 3.65 -28.61
CA ALA A 9 16.49 2.57 -28.42
C ALA A 9 17.35 2.86 -27.17
N ILE A 10 16.94 2.37 -26.01
CA ILE A 10 17.89 2.08 -24.93
C ILE A 10 18.14 0.58 -25.03
N ALA A 11 19.19 0.25 -25.78
CA ALA A 11 19.72 -1.09 -25.89
C ALA A 11 20.64 -1.39 -24.69
N ALA A 12 20.63 -2.66 -24.31
CA ALA A 12 21.47 -3.25 -23.29
C ALA A 12 22.95 -2.89 -23.46
N ASN A 13 23.61 -2.48 -22.38
CA ASN A 13 25.06 -2.50 -22.28
C ASN A 13 25.49 -3.65 -21.38
N ASP A 14 26.11 -4.64 -22.01
CA ASP A 14 27.03 -5.60 -21.40
C ASP A 14 28.13 -4.87 -20.63
N VAL A 15 28.27 -5.15 -19.34
CA VAL A 15 29.45 -4.77 -18.55
C VAL A 15 30.31 -6.00 -18.40
N THR A 16 31.44 -5.99 -19.11
CA THR A 16 32.53 -6.94 -18.95
C THR A 16 33.16 -6.81 -17.55
N ASN A 17 33.13 -7.91 -16.80
CA ASN A 17 33.75 -8.10 -15.49
C ASN A 17 35.25 -7.74 -15.49
N GLN A 18 35.62 -6.69 -14.73
CA GLN A 18 36.93 -6.57 -14.08
C GLN A 18 36.71 -6.54 -12.56
N PRO A 19 37.46 -7.31 -11.75
CA PRO A 19 37.29 -7.33 -10.30
C PRO A 19 38.04 -6.14 -9.69
N GLY A 20 37.32 -5.04 -9.42
CA GLY A 20 37.94 -3.88 -8.76
C GLY A 20 37.11 -2.60 -8.59
N THR A 21 35.87 -2.47 -9.12
CA THR A 21 35.22 -1.13 -9.22
C THR A 21 33.77 -1.03 -8.74
N VAL A 22 33.16 -2.08 -8.19
CA VAL A 22 31.73 -2.01 -7.80
C VAL A 22 31.50 -1.29 -6.45
N ALA A 23 32.45 -1.36 -5.51
CA ALA A 23 32.31 -0.74 -4.19
C ALA A 23 32.54 0.79 -4.20
N GLU A 24 33.49 1.27 -5.02
CA GLU A 24 33.78 2.72 -5.16
C GLU A 24 32.68 3.46 -5.94
N GLU A 25 32.05 2.85 -6.96
CA GLU A 25 30.95 3.48 -7.72
C GLU A 25 29.68 3.66 -6.87
N VAL A 26 29.35 2.71 -5.98
CA VAL A 26 28.16 2.77 -5.11
C VAL A 26 28.32 3.81 -3.99
N GLY A 27 29.53 3.96 -3.42
CA GLY A 27 29.83 4.98 -2.40
C GLY A 27 29.73 6.42 -2.92
N SER A 28 30.13 6.67 -4.18
CA SER A 28 30.04 8.01 -4.78
C SER A 28 28.60 8.52 -4.93
N SER A 29 27.66 7.65 -5.33
CA SER A 29 26.24 7.97 -5.52
C SER A 29 25.48 8.23 -4.20
N VAL A 30 25.86 7.56 -3.10
CA VAL A 30 25.25 7.78 -1.78
C VAL A 30 25.70 9.12 -1.19
N ASN A 31 27.00 9.41 -1.26
CA ASN A 31 27.57 10.66 -0.75
C ASN A 31 27.02 11.89 -1.49
N GLU A 32 26.91 11.82 -2.81
CA GLU A 32 26.28 12.88 -3.61
C GLU A 32 24.82 13.11 -3.22
N ARG A 33 24.02 12.03 -3.05
CA ARG A 33 22.63 12.16 -2.60
C ARG A 33 22.52 12.72 -1.18
N MET A 34 23.41 12.33 -0.26
CA MET A 34 23.48 12.89 1.09
C MET A 34 23.80 14.38 1.07
N LEU A 35 24.77 14.81 0.24
CA LEU A 35 25.12 16.22 0.06
C LEU A 35 23.93 17.05 -0.44
N VAL A 36 23.23 16.56 -1.47
CA VAL A 36 22.04 17.23 -1.99
C VAL A 36 20.96 17.32 -0.91
N LEU A 37 20.70 16.22 -0.18
CA LEU A 37 19.70 16.20 0.89
C LEU A 37 20.01 17.20 2.01
N PHE A 38 21.27 17.25 2.45
CA PHE A 38 21.70 18.17 3.50
C PHE A 38 21.65 19.63 3.05
N SER A 39 22.08 19.91 1.81
CA SER A 39 22.01 21.24 1.21
C SER A 39 20.55 21.73 1.11
N GLU A 40 19.65 20.90 0.58
CA GLU A 40 18.21 21.23 0.44
C GLU A 40 17.53 21.54 1.79
N LEU A 41 18.03 20.94 2.87
CA LEU A 41 17.52 21.13 4.22
C LEU A 41 18.34 22.12 5.05
N ASN A 42 19.35 22.77 4.48
CA ASN A 42 20.32 23.61 5.20
C ASN A 42 20.94 22.91 6.42
N ILE A 43 21.12 21.59 6.38
CA ILE A 43 21.85 20.87 7.41
C ILE A 43 23.32 21.24 7.23
N ALA A 44 23.96 21.76 8.28
CA ALA A 44 25.33 22.28 8.26
C ALA A 44 26.33 21.37 9.00
N LYS A 45 25.86 20.54 9.93
CA LYS A 45 26.69 19.57 10.66
C LYS A 45 25.90 18.38 11.18
N VAL A 46 26.60 17.28 11.45
CA VAL A 46 26.07 16.12 12.19
C VAL A 46 26.77 16.03 13.53
N VAL A 47 26.01 15.73 14.58
CA VAL A 47 26.56 15.47 15.91
C VAL A 47 26.13 14.07 16.32
N LEU A 48 27.11 13.21 16.59
CA LEU A 48 26.88 11.84 17.02
C LEU A 48 27.27 11.70 18.50
N VAL A 49 26.30 11.28 19.31
CA VAL A 49 26.48 11.05 20.74
C VAL A 49 26.38 9.56 21.05
N ASP A 50 27.48 8.97 21.47
CA ASP A 50 27.61 7.54 21.77
C ASP A 50 28.66 7.37 22.90
N ASP A 51 28.41 6.47 23.85
CA ASP A 51 29.25 6.26 25.03
C ASP A 51 30.52 5.44 24.75
N ARG A 52 30.64 4.89 23.53
CA ARG A 52 31.74 4.01 23.10
C ARG A 52 32.59 4.58 21.97
N LEU A 53 32.46 5.87 21.67
CA LEU A 53 33.24 6.57 20.64
C LEU A 53 34.75 6.56 20.92
N ASP A 54 35.55 6.61 19.84
CA ASP A 54 37.01 6.78 19.87
C ASP A 54 37.80 5.60 20.48
N ARG A 55 37.21 4.40 20.56
CA ARG A 55 37.96 3.20 20.96
C ARG A 55 38.75 2.62 19.78
N PRO A 56 40.09 2.60 19.83
CA PRO A 56 40.89 1.98 18.78
C PRO A 56 40.69 0.45 18.81
N LEU A 57 40.80 -0.19 17.64
CA LEU A 57 41.03 -1.64 17.57
C LEU A 57 42.43 -1.92 18.10
N ASP A 58 42.52 -2.20 19.39
CA ASP A 58 43.75 -2.48 20.11
C ASP A 58 43.78 -3.90 20.66
N ALA A 59 44.92 -4.32 21.22
CA ALA A 59 45.07 -5.64 21.78
C ALA A 59 44.08 -5.90 22.93
N ALA A 60 43.69 -4.88 23.69
CA ALA A 60 42.72 -5.01 24.77
C ALA A 60 41.35 -5.43 24.24
N LEU A 61 40.89 -4.78 23.18
CA LEU A 61 39.61 -5.08 22.54
C LEU A 61 39.62 -6.49 21.92
N VAL A 62 40.69 -6.86 21.23
CA VAL A 62 40.84 -8.22 20.66
C VAL A 62 40.84 -9.27 21.75
N THR A 63 41.65 -9.12 22.81
CA THR A 63 41.71 -10.07 23.92
C THR A 63 40.37 -10.18 24.64
N LYS A 64 39.66 -9.06 24.83
CA LYS A 64 38.34 -9.05 25.45
C LYS A 64 37.29 -9.75 24.59
N ALA A 65 37.25 -9.45 23.29
CA ALA A 65 36.26 -9.97 22.36
C ALA A 65 36.46 -11.47 22.08
N VAL A 66 37.72 -11.92 22.07
CA VAL A 66 38.07 -13.33 21.90
C VAL A 66 37.87 -14.10 23.19
N GLY A 67 38.34 -13.56 24.33
CA GLY A 67 38.17 -14.14 25.66
C GLY A 67 38.33 -15.66 25.71
N ASP A 68 37.46 -16.32 26.49
CA ASP A 68 37.32 -17.78 26.53
C ASP A 68 36.37 -18.32 25.43
N ASN A 69 35.97 -17.49 24.46
CA ASN A 69 35.01 -17.87 23.43
C ASN A 69 35.70 -18.62 22.29
N ALA A 70 35.60 -19.95 22.30
CA ALA A 70 36.20 -20.82 21.28
C ALA A 70 35.73 -20.52 19.85
N GLU A 71 34.50 -20.04 19.64
CA GLU A 71 34.02 -19.66 18.31
C GLU A 71 34.70 -18.37 17.83
N ALA A 72 34.83 -17.37 18.70
CA ALA A 72 35.55 -16.13 18.40
C ALA A 72 37.05 -16.39 18.15
N GLN A 73 37.68 -17.23 18.97
CA GLN A 73 39.09 -17.67 18.81
C GLN A 73 39.31 -18.30 17.42
N ASN A 74 38.43 -19.21 17.02
CA ASN A 74 38.52 -19.86 15.71
C ASN A 74 38.25 -18.88 14.56
N ALA A 75 37.30 -17.96 14.71
CA ALA A 75 36.94 -16.98 13.69
C ALA A 75 38.11 -16.02 13.38
N VAL A 76 38.88 -15.63 14.40
CA VAL A 76 40.01 -14.71 14.21
C VAL A 76 41.38 -15.38 14.09
N ALA A 77 41.48 -16.71 14.22
CA ALA A 77 42.74 -17.45 14.18
C ALA A 77 43.56 -17.21 12.90
N SER A 78 42.89 -16.98 11.76
CA SER A 78 43.54 -16.66 10.48
C SER A 78 44.29 -15.32 10.49
N PHE A 79 43.90 -14.38 11.36
CA PHE A 79 44.57 -13.10 11.56
C PHE A 79 45.81 -13.24 12.47
N PHE A 80 45.83 -14.26 13.33
CA PHE A 80 46.89 -14.51 14.31
C PHE A 80 47.46 -15.94 14.20
N PRO A 81 48.05 -16.33 13.06
CA PRO A 81 48.38 -17.73 12.74
C PRO A 81 49.42 -18.38 13.66
N ASP A 82 50.24 -17.57 14.34
CA ASP A 82 51.34 -18.02 15.20
C ASP A 82 51.09 -17.72 16.70
N ILE A 83 49.87 -17.35 17.07
CA ILE A 83 49.48 -17.04 18.45
C ILE A 83 48.45 -18.06 18.94
N ASP A 84 48.68 -18.63 20.12
CA ASP A 84 47.66 -19.39 20.82
C ASP A 84 46.71 -18.42 21.56
N LEU A 85 45.56 -18.14 20.94
CA LEU A 85 44.54 -17.23 21.47
C LEU A 85 43.82 -17.79 22.72
N SER A 86 44.06 -19.06 23.07
CA SER A 86 43.45 -19.70 24.25
C SER A 86 44.29 -19.54 25.53
N ASP A 87 45.54 -19.10 25.43
CA ASP A 87 46.44 -18.91 26.57
C ASP A 87 46.41 -17.45 27.06
N ALA A 88 45.49 -17.14 27.98
CA ALA A 88 45.28 -15.81 28.57
C ALA A 88 46.43 -15.40 29.54
N ASN A 89 47.66 -15.34 29.02
CA ASN A 89 48.85 -14.88 29.74
C ASN A 89 49.18 -13.42 29.37
N GLY A 90 50.04 -12.76 30.15
CA GLY A 90 50.47 -11.38 29.89
C GLY A 90 51.23 -11.19 28.56
N SER A 91 51.70 -12.28 27.94
CA SER A 91 52.40 -12.26 26.65
C SER A 91 51.42 -12.22 25.46
N LEU A 92 50.19 -12.74 25.62
CA LEU A 92 49.15 -12.72 24.59
C LEU A 92 48.83 -11.28 24.13
N TYR A 93 48.73 -10.36 25.09
CA TYR A 93 48.49 -8.95 24.81
C TYR A 93 49.60 -8.35 23.94
N GLU A 94 50.86 -8.54 24.33
CA GLU A 94 52.03 -8.02 23.58
C GLU A 94 52.16 -8.65 22.19
N GLN A 95 51.82 -9.94 22.05
CA GLN A 95 51.85 -10.63 20.76
C GLN A 95 50.76 -10.11 19.82
N ILE A 96 49.53 -9.92 20.32
CA ILE A 96 48.42 -9.33 19.55
C ILE A 96 48.79 -7.90 19.12
N ASP A 97 49.31 -7.07 20.04
CA ASP A 97 49.68 -5.68 19.75
C ASP A 97 50.77 -5.58 18.65
N ALA A 98 51.76 -6.46 18.71
CA ALA A 98 52.83 -6.53 17.71
C ALA A 98 52.33 -6.93 16.31
N ILE A 99 51.30 -7.79 16.24
CA ILE A 99 50.67 -8.17 14.97
C ILE A 99 49.74 -7.06 14.47
N LEU A 100 48.89 -6.49 15.33
CA LEU A 100 48.00 -5.37 14.98
C LEU A 100 48.77 -4.17 14.43
N SER A 101 49.95 -3.89 14.98
CA SER A 101 50.84 -2.81 14.52
C SER A 101 51.34 -2.99 13.08
N ARG A 102 51.28 -4.21 12.53
CA ARG A 102 51.69 -4.54 11.16
C ARG A 102 50.52 -4.59 10.17
N PHE A 103 49.27 -4.53 10.66
CA PHE A 103 48.09 -4.54 9.80
C PHE A 103 47.92 -3.18 9.13
N ASP A 104 47.59 -3.22 7.83
CA ASP A 104 47.07 -2.06 7.11
C ASP A 104 45.61 -1.79 7.51
N SER A 105 45.03 -0.69 6.99
CA SER A 105 43.64 -0.32 7.28
C SER A 105 42.67 -1.44 6.94
N ASN A 106 42.82 -2.06 5.76
CA ASN A 106 41.90 -3.09 5.27
C ASN A 106 41.91 -4.34 6.15
N LYS A 107 43.09 -4.84 6.56
CA LYS A 107 43.16 -5.99 7.48
C LYS A 107 42.63 -5.67 8.87
N ARG A 108 42.79 -4.43 9.35
CA ARG A 108 42.18 -4.00 10.61
C ARG A 108 40.66 -3.94 10.49
N ASP A 109 40.13 -3.57 9.33
CA ASP A 109 38.69 -3.56 9.08
C ASP A 109 38.11 -4.99 9.01
N ASP A 110 38.79 -5.91 8.32
CA ASP A 110 38.41 -7.32 8.25
C ASP A 110 38.43 -7.99 9.64
N LEU A 111 39.47 -7.70 10.45
CA LEU A 111 39.57 -8.22 11.82
C LEU A 111 38.46 -7.67 12.70
N ALA A 112 38.22 -6.35 12.65
CA ALA A 112 37.14 -5.75 13.39
C ALA A 112 35.80 -6.39 12.99
N ALA A 113 35.50 -6.51 11.68
CA ALA A 113 34.24 -7.09 11.17
C ALA A 113 33.99 -8.52 11.66
N THR A 114 35.06 -9.27 11.86
CA THR A 114 35.00 -10.60 12.46
C THR A 114 34.68 -10.52 13.95
N LEU A 115 35.33 -9.62 14.69
CA LEU A 115 35.12 -9.43 16.14
C LEU A 115 33.74 -8.85 16.49
N ALA A 116 33.15 -8.03 15.62
CA ALA A 116 31.83 -7.44 15.82
C ALA A 116 30.69 -8.45 15.96
N GLN A 117 30.89 -9.70 15.54
CA GLN A 117 29.93 -10.79 15.74
C GLN A 117 29.91 -11.30 17.19
N PHE A 118 30.96 -11.00 17.96
CA PHE A 118 31.21 -11.60 19.27
C PHE A 118 31.31 -10.56 20.41
N ASP A 119 31.61 -9.30 20.11
CA ASP A 119 31.71 -8.22 21.10
C ASP A 119 31.09 -6.91 20.58
N GLU A 120 30.31 -6.25 21.44
CA GLU A 120 29.61 -5.02 21.09
C GLU A 120 30.55 -3.82 20.91
N GLU A 121 31.65 -3.73 21.66
CA GLU A 121 32.60 -2.61 21.51
C GLU A 121 33.38 -2.73 20.20
N ALA A 122 33.65 -3.96 19.74
CA ALA A 122 34.17 -4.21 18.40
C ALA A 122 33.15 -3.83 17.32
N ALA A 123 31.86 -4.11 17.53
CA ALA A 123 30.80 -3.70 16.62
C ALA A 123 30.67 -2.17 16.50
N ASP A 124 30.76 -1.45 17.63
CA ASP A 124 30.68 0.02 17.66
C ASP A 124 31.90 0.69 16.98
N THR A 125 33.09 0.11 17.13
CA THR A 125 34.31 0.59 16.44
C THR A 125 34.16 0.58 14.92
N ILE A 126 33.52 -0.45 14.37
CA ILE A 126 33.26 -0.56 12.93
C ILE A 126 32.13 0.35 12.51
N ALA A 127 31.07 0.43 13.31
CA ALA A 127 29.95 1.31 13.04
C ALA A 127 30.44 2.76 12.85
N GLN A 128 31.37 3.23 13.69
CA GLN A 128 31.98 4.55 13.54
C GLN A 128 32.75 4.69 12.22
N ARG A 129 33.59 3.71 11.83
CA ARG A 129 34.33 3.76 10.56
C ARG A 129 33.42 3.73 9.33
N LEU A 130 32.43 2.84 9.34
CA LEU A 130 31.43 2.76 8.28
C LEU A 130 30.64 4.07 8.16
N PHE A 131 30.29 4.67 9.30
CA PHE A 131 29.65 5.97 9.34
C PHE A 131 30.54 7.04 8.69
N ASP A 132 31.82 7.15 9.08
CA ASP A 132 32.78 8.09 8.48
C ASP A 132 32.89 7.93 6.96
N HIS A 133 32.86 6.69 6.46
CA HIS A 133 32.92 6.41 5.02
C HIS A 133 31.64 6.81 4.26
N LEU A 134 30.48 6.68 4.90
CA LEU A 134 29.17 7.03 4.34
C LEU A 134 28.82 8.51 4.46
N MET A 135 29.56 9.27 5.27
CA MET A 135 29.38 10.70 5.41
C MET A 135 30.18 11.46 4.34
N PRO A 136 29.63 12.51 3.72
CA PRO A 136 30.39 13.31 2.77
C PRO A 136 31.60 13.98 3.46
N ALA A 137 32.80 13.84 2.88
CA ALA A 137 34.04 14.36 3.46
C ALA A 137 34.04 15.89 3.69
N GLU A 138 33.23 16.61 2.92
CA GLU A 138 33.05 18.07 3.02
C GLU A 138 32.15 18.48 4.20
N PHE A 139 31.53 17.51 4.87
CA PHE A 139 30.51 17.75 5.89
C PHE A 139 31.05 17.47 7.29
N PRO A 140 30.97 18.44 8.23
CA PRO A 140 31.52 18.26 9.56
C PRO A 140 30.68 17.30 10.39
N VAL A 141 31.35 16.31 10.97
CA VAL A 141 30.80 15.38 11.98
C VAL A 141 31.50 15.63 13.31
N GLU A 142 30.73 15.90 14.36
CA GLU A 142 31.23 16.04 15.73
C GLU A 142 30.85 14.84 16.58
N TYR A 143 31.87 14.14 17.10
CA TYR A 143 31.73 12.97 17.96
C TYR A 143 31.79 13.36 19.44
N LEU A 144 30.76 13.02 20.21
CA LEU A 144 30.64 13.38 21.62
C LEU A 144 30.29 12.18 22.49
N THR A 145 30.98 12.03 23.62
CA THR A 145 30.49 11.16 24.69
C THR A 145 29.31 11.83 25.41
N PRO A 146 28.43 11.08 26.11
CA PRO A 146 27.32 11.67 26.87
C PRO A 146 27.75 12.77 27.85
N ALA A 147 28.92 12.60 28.50
CA ALA A 147 29.47 13.62 29.40
C ALA A 147 29.88 14.91 28.66
N LYS A 148 30.47 14.79 27.46
CA LYS A 148 30.80 15.95 26.62
C LYS A 148 29.55 16.61 26.03
N TRP A 149 28.53 15.81 25.72
CA TRP A 149 27.24 16.34 25.30
C TRP A 149 26.64 17.25 26.37
N GLU A 150 26.57 16.81 27.64
CA GLU A 150 26.00 17.65 28.70
C GLU A 150 26.73 18.98 28.90
N THR A 151 28.06 19.03 28.70
CA THR A 151 28.82 20.27 28.83
C THR A 151 28.71 21.19 27.62
N LYS A 152 28.57 20.64 26.41
CA LYS A 152 28.49 21.41 25.15
C LYS A 152 27.08 21.65 24.64
N ARG A 153 26.05 20.99 25.18
CA ARG A 153 24.67 21.01 24.65
C ARG A 153 24.19 22.42 24.38
N ASP A 154 24.28 23.30 25.36
CA ASP A 154 23.70 24.64 25.25
C ASP A 154 24.42 25.51 24.20
N GLU A 155 25.74 25.31 24.03
CA GLU A 155 26.53 25.92 22.95
C GLU A 155 26.09 25.39 21.58
N LEU A 156 26.01 24.06 21.43
CA LEU A 156 25.60 23.41 20.18
C LEU A 156 24.18 23.80 19.76
N LEU A 157 23.25 23.88 20.70
CA LEU A 157 21.87 24.30 20.43
C LEU A 157 21.79 25.78 20.06
N ALA A 158 22.64 26.64 20.63
CA ALA A 158 22.71 28.06 20.30
C ALA A 158 23.24 28.32 18.87
N GLU A 159 24.09 27.43 18.35
CA GLU A 159 24.56 27.48 16.96
C GLU A 159 23.49 27.08 15.93
N CYS A 160 22.48 26.31 16.35
CA CYS A 160 21.46 25.80 15.43
C CYS A 160 20.49 26.90 14.99
N SER A 161 20.31 27.06 13.68
CA SER A 161 19.40 28.06 13.10
C SER A 161 18.63 27.50 11.90
N THR A 162 17.68 28.27 11.36
CA THR A 162 16.91 27.86 10.17
C THR A 162 17.75 27.80 8.89
N SER A 163 18.88 28.50 8.86
CA SER A 163 19.85 28.51 7.75
C SER A 163 21.08 27.63 8.00
N ALA A 164 21.23 27.08 9.21
CA ALA A 164 22.31 26.17 9.59
C ALA A 164 21.77 25.19 10.63
N ARG A 165 21.15 24.11 10.13
CA ARG A 165 20.51 23.07 10.94
C ARG A 165 21.49 21.98 11.33
N THR A 166 21.20 21.25 12.40
CA THR A 166 22.02 20.12 12.85
C THR A 166 21.24 18.80 12.82
N LEU A 167 21.86 17.73 12.33
CA LEU A 167 21.35 16.37 12.52
C LEU A 167 22.02 15.78 13.78
N PHE A 168 21.25 15.56 14.83
CA PHE A 168 21.70 14.85 16.02
C PHE A 168 21.41 13.36 15.87
N LEU A 169 22.41 12.52 16.11
CA LEU A 169 22.28 11.08 16.18
C LEU A 169 22.69 10.62 17.58
N PHE A 170 21.76 10.04 18.31
CA PHE A 170 22.01 9.53 19.65
C PHE A 170 22.01 8.01 19.62
N ASP A 171 22.98 7.34 20.24
CA ASP A 171 22.83 5.93 20.51
C ASP A 171 21.63 5.69 21.47
N GLN A 172 20.90 4.60 21.23
CA GLN A 172 19.73 4.26 22.02
C GLN A 172 20.08 3.95 23.47
N GLN A 173 21.22 3.30 23.71
CA GLN A 173 21.67 2.83 25.02
C GLN A 173 23.03 3.46 25.37
N LEU A 174 23.01 4.53 26.15
CA LEU A 174 24.22 5.26 26.56
C LEU A 174 24.79 4.72 27.88
N GLY A 175 24.67 3.40 28.11
CA GLY A 175 25.13 2.72 29.31
C GLY A 175 24.62 3.36 30.61
N THR A 176 25.55 3.74 31.50
CA THR A 176 25.20 4.39 32.78
C THR A 176 24.67 5.82 32.64
N HIS A 177 24.78 6.42 31.45
CA HIS A 177 24.31 7.77 31.15
C HIS A 177 22.85 7.81 30.65
N GLY A 178 22.18 6.66 30.56
CA GLY A 178 20.76 6.56 30.24
C GLY A 178 20.48 6.16 28.79
N GLU A 179 19.40 6.70 28.22
CA GLU A 179 18.95 6.36 26.87
C GLU A 179 18.88 7.62 25.99
N GLY A 180 19.20 7.49 24.70
CA GLY A 180 19.08 8.60 23.75
C GLY A 180 17.67 9.18 23.65
N THR A 181 16.63 8.37 23.91
CA THR A 181 15.23 8.84 23.96
C THR A 181 15.01 9.88 25.06
N ALA A 182 15.69 9.76 26.21
CA ALA A 182 15.60 10.72 27.31
C ALA A 182 16.23 12.06 26.92
N ILE A 183 17.33 12.04 26.15
CA ILE A 183 17.94 13.27 25.62
C ILE A 183 16.96 13.98 24.68
N ILE A 184 16.35 13.24 23.74
CA ILE A 184 15.38 13.79 22.79
C ILE A 184 14.15 14.37 23.52
N SER A 185 13.65 13.68 24.55
CA SER A 185 12.57 14.20 25.40
C SER A 185 12.93 15.52 26.09
N ASN A 186 14.16 15.66 26.61
CA ASN A 186 14.62 16.91 27.21
C ASN A 186 14.69 18.05 26.17
N LEU A 187 15.21 17.76 24.96
CA LEU A 187 15.24 18.73 23.86
C LEU A 187 13.82 19.19 23.48
N ALA A 188 12.86 18.26 23.43
CA ALA A 188 11.47 18.58 23.13
C ALA A 188 10.78 19.42 24.21
N GLN A 189 11.14 19.23 25.48
CA GLN A 189 10.66 20.07 26.59
C GLN A 189 11.22 21.49 26.53
N GLN A 190 12.45 21.65 26.03
CA GLN A 190 13.11 22.95 25.91
C GLN A 190 12.60 23.76 24.71
N ASP A 191 12.61 23.18 23.51
CA ASP A 191 12.12 23.83 22.28
C ASP A 191 11.62 22.79 21.29
N ARG A 192 10.35 22.41 21.42
CA ARG A 192 9.70 21.48 20.49
C ARG A 192 9.67 22.00 19.06
N THR A 193 9.50 23.31 18.87
CA THR A 193 9.36 23.91 17.54
C THR A 193 10.66 23.87 16.74
N ALA A 194 11.80 23.76 17.42
CA ALA A 194 13.10 23.64 16.79
C ALA A 194 13.34 22.32 16.04
N PHE A 195 12.57 21.26 16.31
CA PHE A 195 12.63 20.03 15.51
C PHE A 195 12.20 20.33 14.07
N GLY A 196 12.98 19.92 13.07
CA GLY A 196 12.82 20.28 11.66
C GLY A 196 13.16 21.74 11.31
N ALA A 197 13.02 22.69 12.24
CA ALA A 197 13.34 24.10 12.00
C ALA A 197 14.83 24.40 12.18
N LYS A 198 15.44 23.89 13.26
CA LYS A 198 16.84 24.07 13.66
C LYS A 198 17.59 22.74 13.74
N TRP A 199 16.93 21.63 14.04
CA TRP A 199 17.60 20.32 14.13
C TRP A 199 16.71 19.12 13.82
N PHE A 200 17.33 17.98 13.58
CA PHE A 200 16.67 16.68 13.42
C PHE A 200 17.30 15.67 14.38
N CYS A 201 16.55 14.64 14.80
CA CYS A 201 17.07 13.62 15.71
C CYS A 201 16.87 12.21 15.16
N GLY A 202 17.95 11.44 15.06
CA GLY A 202 17.94 10.00 14.82
C GLY A 202 18.39 9.23 16.07
N LEU A 203 17.91 7.99 16.21
CA LEU A 203 18.28 7.11 17.31
C LEU A 203 18.98 5.86 16.76
N LEU A 204 20.31 5.77 16.90
CA LEU A 204 21.09 4.62 16.45
C LEU A 204 20.90 3.47 17.43
N SER A 205 20.69 2.25 16.92
CA SER A 205 20.48 1.07 17.77
C SER A 205 21.10 -0.17 17.16
N HIS A 206 21.94 -0.85 17.93
CA HIS A 206 22.50 -2.17 17.57
C HIS A 206 21.48 -3.30 17.81
N THR A 207 20.56 -3.16 18.77
CA THR A 207 19.51 -4.14 19.08
C THR A 207 18.31 -4.08 18.12
N LEU A 208 18.40 -3.30 17.05
CA LEU A 208 17.31 -3.08 16.10
C LEU A 208 17.67 -3.74 14.78
N ASP A 209 16.86 -4.70 14.34
CA ASP A 209 17.04 -5.33 13.04
C ASP A 209 16.67 -4.40 11.89
N LYS A 210 17.43 -4.51 10.80
CA LYS A 210 17.12 -3.83 9.54
C LYS A 210 15.70 -4.18 9.07
N GLY A 211 14.89 -3.15 8.79
CA GLY A 211 13.49 -3.29 8.36
C GLY A 211 12.46 -3.20 9.49
N ALA A 212 12.87 -3.35 10.75
CA ALA A 212 11.98 -3.24 11.91
C ALA A 212 11.82 -1.81 12.43
N GLU A 213 12.49 -0.81 11.82
CA GLU A 213 12.61 0.54 12.37
C GLU A 213 11.25 1.23 12.58
N VAL A 214 10.30 1.07 11.65
CA VAL A 214 8.98 1.70 11.76
C VAL A 214 8.13 1.10 12.88
N SER A 215 8.19 -0.21 13.07
CA SER A 215 7.48 -0.88 14.16
C SER A 215 8.07 -0.44 15.50
N ARG A 216 9.40 -0.47 15.63
CA ARG A 216 10.10 -0.05 16.84
C ARG A 216 9.88 1.43 17.17
N TRP A 217 9.80 2.28 16.16
CA TRP A 217 9.51 3.71 16.31
C TRP A 217 8.18 3.97 17.02
N ARG A 218 7.12 3.24 16.62
CA ARG A 218 5.80 3.33 17.26
C ARG A 218 5.82 2.81 18.68
N GLU A 219 6.45 1.67 18.91
CA GLU A 219 6.61 1.11 20.26
C GLU A 219 7.36 2.06 21.19
N LEU A 220 8.47 2.65 20.73
CA LEU A 220 9.26 3.61 21.51
C LEU A 220 8.46 4.87 21.82
N SER A 221 7.69 5.37 20.86
CA SER A 221 6.80 6.53 21.04
C SER A 221 5.79 6.28 22.17
N GLU A 222 5.14 5.12 22.17
CA GLU A 222 4.18 4.72 23.22
C GLU A 222 4.88 4.49 24.56
N GLN A 223 5.97 3.70 24.59
CA GLN A 223 6.70 3.33 25.81
C GLN A 223 7.31 4.54 26.53
N LYS A 224 7.77 5.53 25.76
CA LYS A 224 8.49 6.70 26.29
C LYS A 224 7.63 7.97 26.30
N SER A 225 6.37 7.89 25.85
CA SER A 225 5.48 9.06 25.68
C SER A 225 6.15 10.19 24.89
N LEU A 226 6.86 9.82 23.82
CA LEU A 226 7.61 10.73 22.96
C LEU A 226 6.95 10.79 21.60
N ASP A 227 6.65 11.99 21.11
CA ASP A 227 5.93 12.12 19.85
C ASP A 227 6.74 11.65 18.65
N LEU A 228 6.02 10.99 17.74
CA LEU A 228 6.55 10.37 16.52
C LEU A 228 7.37 11.36 15.67
N GLU A 229 6.96 12.62 15.60
CA GLU A 229 7.64 13.65 14.80
C GLU A 229 9.05 14.00 15.29
N LEU A 230 9.42 13.65 16.52
CA LEU A 230 10.64 14.13 17.17
C LEU A 230 11.86 13.29 16.85
N PHE A 231 11.68 12.06 16.38
CA PHE A 231 12.80 11.15 16.15
C PHE A 231 12.48 10.04 15.15
N MET A 232 13.53 9.39 14.65
CA MET A 232 13.42 8.12 13.93
C MET A 232 14.52 7.16 14.37
N PRO A 233 14.21 5.90 14.75
CA PRO A 233 15.24 4.90 15.01
C PRO A 233 15.91 4.44 13.71
N ILE A 234 17.20 4.16 13.81
CA ILE A 234 18.10 3.74 12.74
C ILE A 234 18.85 2.50 13.23
N SER A 235 18.68 1.38 12.53
CA SER A 235 19.50 0.19 12.81
C SER A 235 20.96 0.46 12.47
N LYS A 236 21.90 0.13 13.36
CA LYS A 236 23.35 0.16 13.05
C LYS A 236 23.71 -0.84 11.93
N GLN A 237 22.89 -1.87 11.69
CA GLN A 237 23.05 -2.78 10.54
C GLN A 237 22.89 -2.07 9.18
N ASN A 238 22.26 -0.89 9.14
CA ASN A 238 22.18 -0.11 7.90
C ASN A 238 23.53 0.50 7.50
N LEU A 239 24.50 0.64 8.41
CA LEU A 239 25.82 1.23 8.12
C LEU A 239 26.67 0.36 7.17
N SER A 240 26.36 -0.93 7.02
CA SER A 240 27.04 -1.80 6.05
C SER A 240 26.46 -1.72 4.63
N ASP A 241 25.39 -0.95 4.42
CA ASP A 241 24.70 -0.78 3.14
C ASP A 241 24.34 0.70 2.95
N GLY A 242 25.12 1.41 2.12
CA GLY A 242 24.97 2.85 1.94
C GLY A 242 23.58 3.31 1.47
N ASP A 243 22.88 2.51 0.64
CA ASP A 243 21.51 2.83 0.23
C ASP A 243 20.51 2.68 1.38
N ALA A 244 20.71 1.65 2.22
CA ALA A 244 19.90 1.48 3.43
C ALA A 244 20.14 2.59 4.45
N PHE A 245 21.40 2.99 4.67
CA PHE A 245 21.75 4.09 5.56
C PHE A 245 21.19 5.43 5.06
N TYR A 246 21.37 5.76 3.78
CA TYR A 246 20.75 6.93 3.17
C TYR A 246 19.22 6.90 3.36
N GLY A 247 18.59 5.76 3.11
CA GLY A 247 17.15 5.57 3.33
C GLY A 247 16.72 5.80 4.78
N ALA A 248 17.56 5.47 5.76
CA ALA A 248 17.33 5.71 7.17
C ALA A 248 17.47 7.21 7.53
N VAL A 249 18.54 7.87 7.10
CA VAL A 249 18.74 9.32 7.30
C VAL A 249 17.64 10.13 6.61
N TYR A 250 17.32 9.79 5.35
CA TYR A 250 16.19 10.36 4.62
C TYR A 250 14.89 10.27 5.43
N ARG A 251 14.63 9.10 6.01
CA ARG A 251 13.43 8.87 6.81
C ARG A 251 13.43 9.75 8.05
N THR A 252 14.56 9.87 8.74
CA THR A 252 14.72 10.74 9.90
C THR A 252 14.35 12.18 9.60
N VAL A 253 14.85 12.73 8.49
CA VAL A 253 14.61 14.15 8.16
C VAL A 253 13.20 14.39 7.60
N VAL A 254 12.66 13.48 6.79
CA VAL A 254 11.30 13.64 6.24
C VAL A 254 10.22 13.40 7.29
N ASN A 255 10.52 12.60 8.32
CA ASN A 255 9.57 12.17 9.34
C ASN A 255 8.93 13.36 10.06
N VAL A 256 9.74 14.34 10.48
CA VAL A 256 9.25 15.54 11.18
C VAL A 256 8.14 16.22 10.38
N TYR A 257 8.37 16.41 9.07
CA TYR A 257 7.41 17.08 8.19
C TYR A 257 6.20 16.20 7.87
N ALA A 258 6.41 14.90 7.65
CA ALA A 258 5.33 13.97 7.36
C ALA A 258 4.36 13.83 8.55
N GLU A 259 4.88 13.72 9.78
CA GLU A 259 4.05 13.66 10.98
C GLU A 259 3.35 15.00 11.27
N ARG A 260 4.00 16.15 11.04
CA ARG A 260 3.33 17.46 11.11
C ARG A 260 2.16 17.57 10.14
N MET A 261 2.34 17.13 8.89
CA MET A 261 1.24 17.10 7.91
C MET A 261 0.10 16.18 8.35
N LYS A 262 0.41 15.00 8.90
CA LYS A 262 -0.59 14.07 9.42
C LYS A 262 -1.34 14.68 10.60
N ASN A 263 -0.64 15.26 11.57
CA ASN A 263 -1.24 15.87 12.75
C ASN A 263 -2.13 17.06 12.38
N SER A 264 -1.67 17.92 11.45
CA SER A 264 -2.48 19.01 10.90
C SER A 264 -3.75 18.51 10.22
N ALA A 265 -3.63 17.47 9.38
CA ALA A 265 -4.77 16.84 8.72
C ALA A 265 -5.74 16.18 9.72
N LEU A 266 -5.23 15.43 10.70
CA LEU A 266 -6.02 14.78 11.75
C LEU A 266 -6.82 15.80 12.56
N HIS A 267 -6.19 16.89 13.00
CA HIS A 267 -6.88 17.96 13.71
C HIS A 267 -8.00 18.59 12.89
N ALA A 268 -7.75 18.84 11.60
CA ALA A 268 -8.78 19.34 10.68
C ALA A 268 -9.92 18.33 10.49
N PHE A 269 -9.61 17.04 10.39
CA PHE A 269 -10.60 15.97 10.25
C PHE A 269 -11.46 15.82 11.50
N GLU A 270 -10.87 15.82 12.69
CA GLU A 270 -11.59 15.74 13.98
C GLU A 270 -12.53 16.92 14.17
N THR A 271 -12.04 18.14 13.90
CA THR A 271 -12.85 19.35 13.98
C THR A 271 -14.00 19.31 12.99
N ALA A 272 -13.71 18.96 11.73
CA ALA A 272 -14.73 18.84 10.69
C ALA A 272 -15.75 17.73 10.99
N PHE A 273 -15.31 16.63 11.61
CA PHE A 273 -16.18 15.54 12.04
C PHE A 273 -17.16 16.02 13.12
N GLY A 274 -16.67 16.70 14.16
CA GLY A 274 -17.52 17.30 15.20
C GLY A 274 -18.56 18.25 14.60
N GLN A 275 -18.15 19.14 13.70
CA GLN A 275 -19.08 20.05 13.01
C GLN A 275 -20.07 19.34 12.10
N THR A 276 -19.66 18.23 11.47
CA THR A 276 -20.55 17.41 10.64
C THR A 276 -21.64 16.77 11.48
N LEU A 277 -21.28 16.17 12.62
CA LEU A 277 -22.24 15.58 13.54
C LEU A 277 -23.24 16.61 14.06
N GLU A 278 -22.77 17.80 14.44
CA GLU A 278 -23.66 18.89 14.87
C GLU A 278 -24.59 19.34 13.75
N LYS A 279 -24.13 19.43 12.49
CA LYS A 279 -25.02 19.74 11.36
C LYS A 279 -26.06 18.64 11.16
N PHE A 280 -25.68 17.37 11.27
CA PHE A 280 -26.62 16.24 11.17
C PHE A 280 -27.69 16.25 12.25
N LYS A 281 -27.30 16.49 13.51
CA LYS A 281 -28.23 16.57 14.64
C LYS A 281 -29.27 17.69 14.48
N ASN A 282 -28.88 18.76 13.80
CA ASN A 282 -29.70 19.95 13.61
C ASN A 282 -30.44 19.97 12.25
N LEU A 283 -30.42 18.87 11.48
CA LEU A 283 -31.27 18.76 10.29
C LEU A 283 -32.74 18.80 10.71
N ASP A 284 -33.54 19.61 10.01
CA ASP A 284 -34.97 19.62 10.24
C ASP A 284 -35.56 18.23 9.93
N PRO A 285 -36.46 17.68 10.77
CA PRO A 285 -37.03 16.35 10.53
C PRO A 285 -37.73 16.19 9.18
N VAL A 286 -38.35 17.26 8.64
CA VAL A 286 -39.01 17.24 7.33
C VAL A 286 -37.99 17.25 6.20
N ASP A 287 -36.91 18.05 6.32
CA ASP A 287 -35.82 18.03 5.34
C ASP A 287 -35.12 16.66 5.32
N PHE A 288 -34.87 16.09 6.50
CA PHE A 288 -34.25 14.77 6.62
C PHE A 288 -35.15 13.68 6.00
N GLU A 289 -36.44 13.67 6.32
CA GLU A 289 -37.42 12.76 5.74
C GLU A 289 -37.48 12.91 4.21
N HIS A 290 -37.54 14.13 3.70
CA HIS A 290 -37.63 14.38 2.27
C HIS A 290 -36.38 13.87 1.52
N VAL A 291 -35.19 14.20 2.03
CA VAL A 291 -33.92 13.83 1.39
C VAL A 291 -33.68 12.33 1.46
N ILE A 292 -33.95 11.70 2.61
CA ILE A 292 -33.59 10.30 2.86
C ILE A 292 -34.67 9.31 2.40
N ALA A 293 -35.95 9.62 2.59
CA ALA A 293 -37.04 8.69 2.26
C ALA A 293 -37.67 9.05 0.91
N ASN A 294 -38.28 10.22 0.80
CA ASN A 294 -39.08 10.58 -0.39
C ASN A 294 -38.24 10.64 -1.68
N SER A 295 -37.08 11.30 -1.64
CA SER A 295 -36.22 11.42 -2.82
C SER A 295 -35.65 10.06 -3.24
N SER A 296 -35.24 9.24 -2.27
CA SER A 296 -34.67 7.91 -2.53
C SER A 296 -35.70 6.95 -3.13
N GLU A 297 -36.94 6.96 -2.63
CA GLU A 297 -38.03 6.16 -3.19
C GLU A 297 -38.36 6.59 -4.63
N GLY A 298 -38.47 7.91 -4.88
CA GLY A 298 -38.76 8.46 -6.20
C GLY A 298 -37.70 8.12 -7.24
N GLU A 299 -36.42 8.11 -6.84
CA GLU A 299 -35.29 7.81 -7.70
C GLU A 299 -34.93 6.31 -7.74
N GLY A 300 -35.45 5.47 -6.85
CA GLY A 300 -35.06 4.05 -6.75
C GLY A 300 -33.64 3.85 -6.22
N VAL A 301 -33.18 4.78 -5.38
CA VAL A 301 -31.86 4.75 -4.72
C VAL A 301 -32.04 4.26 -3.27
N SER A 302 -31.00 3.67 -2.70
CA SER A 302 -31.03 3.27 -1.28
C SER A 302 -31.03 4.48 -0.36
N GLU A 303 -31.87 4.45 0.66
CA GLU A 303 -31.94 5.44 1.74
C GLU A 303 -30.61 5.50 2.48
N LEU A 304 -29.95 4.34 2.69
CA LEU A 304 -28.63 4.26 3.32
C LEU A 304 -27.53 4.88 2.44
N ASP A 305 -27.55 4.61 1.13
CA ASP A 305 -26.61 5.23 0.17
C ASP A 305 -26.80 6.77 0.14
N THR A 306 -28.05 7.21 0.22
CA THR A 306 -28.40 8.64 0.30
C THR A 306 -27.93 9.27 1.60
N LEU A 307 -28.08 8.58 2.73
CA LEU A 307 -27.57 9.00 4.04
C LEU A 307 -26.04 9.14 4.02
N ILE A 308 -25.33 8.13 3.51
CA ILE A 308 -23.86 8.13 3.39
C ILE A 308 -23.43 9.28 2.48
N ARG A 309 -24.12 9.49 1.35
CA ARG A 309 -23.84 10.59 0.43
C ARG A 309 -24.05 11.97 1.08
N LEU A 310 -25.15 12.17 1.79
CA LEU A 310 -25.41 13.40 2.53
C LEU A 310 -24.28 13.65 3.54
N TYR A 311 -23.84 12.60 4.24
CA TYR A 311 -22.73 12.67 5.18
C TYR A 311 -21.43 13.08 4.51
N SER A 312 -21.07 12.41 3.41
CA SER A 312 -19.85 12.71 2.66
C SER A 312 -19.83 14.14 2.10
N ILE A 313 -20.97 14.68 1.65
CA ILE A 313 -21.04 16.07 1.17
C ILE A 313 -20.72 17.03 2.30
N ILE A 314 -21.43 16.91 3.44
CA ILE A 314 -21.23 17.79 4.59
C ILE A 314 -19.79 17.68 5.11
N GLN A 315 -19.31 16.45 5.31
CA GLN A 315 -17.98 16.18 5.84
C GLN A 315 -16.88 16.75 4.93
N ARG A 316 -16.97 16.53 3.62
CA ARG A 316 -15.98 17.04 2.66
C ARG A 316 -15.92 18.56 2.66
N ASP A 317 -17.07 19.23 2.70
CA ASP A 317 -17.11 20.70 2.69
C ASP A 317 -16.60 21.29 4.01
N LYS A 318 -16.89 20.64 5.14
CA LYS A 318 -16.34 21.01 6.45
C LYS A 318 -14.82 20.81 6.52
N VAL A 319 -14.31 19.67 6.05
CA VAL A 319 -12.86 19.43 5.98
C VAL A 319 -12.17 20.50 5.13
N LYS A 320 -12.71 20.83 3.96
CA LYS A 320 -12.15 21.90 3.12
C LYS A 320 -12.17 23.25 3.83
N THR A 321 -13.25 23.58 4.52
CA THR A 321 -13.36 24.85 5.26
C THR A 321 -12.31 24.94 6.38
N GLU A 322 -12.12 23.86 7.14
CA GLU A 322 -11.11 23.80 8.21
C GLU A 322 -9.67 23.89 7.69
N LEU A 323 -9.39 23.32 6.51
CA LEU A 323 -8.09 23.41 5.84
C LEU A 323 -7.85 24.77 5.15
N LEU A 324 -8.91 25.50 4.79
CA LEU A 324 -8.81 26.82 4.14
C LEU A 324 -8.60 27.98 5.13
N ASN A 325 -8.53 27.71 6.43
CA ASN A 325 -8.06 28.68 7.40
C ASN A 325 -6.64 29.15 7.00
N GLN A 326 -6.45 30.45 6.77
CA GLN A 326 -5.26 31.00 6.10
C GLN A 326 -3.95 30.54 6.74
N ASP A 327 -3.87 30.54 8.08
CA ASP A 327 -2.67 30.16 8.81
C ASP A 327 -2.37 28.67 8.65
N ARG A 328 -3.39 27.81 8.81
CA ARG A 328 -3.26 26.35 8.66
C ARG A 328 -2.93 25.95 7.22
N LEU A 329 -3.53 26.62 6.24
CA LEU A 329 -3.27 26.37 4.83
C LEU A 329 -1.83 26.72 4.49
N ALA A 330 -1.34 27.88 4.96
CA ALA A 330 0.03 28.30 4.74
C ALA A 330 1.02 27.28 5.34
N GLU A 331 0.80 26.87 6.58
CA GLU A 331 1.62 25.87 7.27
C GLU A 331 1.62 24.51 6.55
N PHE A 332 0.44 24.00 6.17
CA PHE A 332 0.31 22.73 5.46
C PHE A 332 1.02 22.79 4.10
N LEU A 333 0.83 23.86 3.32
CA LEU A 333 1.46 24.02 2.01
C LEU A 333 2.98 24.15 2.12
N ASP A 334 3.48 24.88 3.12
CA ASP A 334 4.93 24.99 3.34
C ASP A 334 5.54 23.63 3.71
N THR A 335 4.88 22.88 4.61
CA THR A 335 5.31 21.54 5.00
C THR A 335 5.26 20.57 3.81
N ALA A 336 4.18 20.60 3.02
CA ALA A 336 4.03 19.75 1.84
C ALA A 336 5.09 20.04 0.77
N ARG A 337 5.41 21.33 0.54
CA ARG A 337 6.50 21.72 -0.37
C ARG A 337 7.85 21.25 0.15
N THR A 338 8.07 21.30 1.47
CA THR A 338 9.29 20.80 2.10
C THR A 338 9.43 19.29 1.93
N VAL A 339 8.37 18.52 2.19
CA VAL A 339 8.34 17.07 1.91
C VAL A 339 8.62 16.79 0.44
N LYS A 340 8.07 17.59 -0.48
CA LYS A 340 8.31 17.45 -1.92
C LYS A 340 9.77 17.71 -2.29
N ARG A 341 10.40 18.79 -1.79
CA ARG A 341 11.82 19.06 -2.01
C ARG A 341 12.69 17.89 -1.55
N VAL A 342 12.43 17.36 -0.36
CA VAL A 342 13.12 16.17 0.15
C VAL A 342 12.89 14.95 -0.75
N ALA A 343 11.65 14.72 -1.18
CA ALA A 343 11.31 13.61 -2.07
C ALA A 343 11.97 13.70 -3.47
N ASP A 344 12.23 14.91 -3.95
CA ASP A 344 12.87 15.15 -5.26
C ASP A 344 14.38 14.83 -5.26
N VAL A 345 15.02 14.78 -4.08
CA VAL A 345 16.40 14.24 -3.94
C VAL A 345 16.45 12.74 -4.30
N GLY A 346 15.30 12.07 -4.25
CA GLY A 346 15.14 10.70 -4.72
C GLY A 346 15.51 9.66 -3.67
N ARG A 347 14.71 8.58 -3.64
CA ARG A 347 14.99 7.35 -2.91
C ARG A 347 14.36 6.16 -3.59
N GLY A 348 14.97 4.99 -3.44
CA GLY A 348 14.30 3.74 -3.76
C GLY A 348 13.07 3.53 -2.87
N LEU A 349 11.97 3.05 -3.46
CA LEU A 349 10.89 2.45 -2.70
C LEU A 349 11.25 0.98 -2.49
N SER A 350 11.31 0.53 -1.23
CA SER A 350 11.46 -0.89 -0.94
C SER A 350 10.29 -1.70 -1.50
N ASP A 351 10.51 -2.99 -1.76
CA ASP A 351 9.47 -3.90 -2.26
C ASP A 351 8.23 -3.92 -1.36
N ASP A 352 8.42 -3.88 -0.04
CA ASP A 352 7.32 -3.78 0.92
C ASP A 352 6.53 -2.47 0.79
N ALA A 353 7.22 -1.35 0.55
CA ALA A 353 6.56 -0.07 0.34
C ALA A 353 5.76 -0.09 -0.97
N GLN A 354 6.32 -0.65 -2.04
CA GLN A 354 5.63 -0.81 -3.31
C GLN A 354 4.39 -1.71 -3.18
N ALA A 355 4.50 -2.81 -2.42
CA ALA A 355 3.38 -3.71 -2.15
C ALA A 355 2.25 -3.01 -1.36
N ARG A 356 2.57 -2.25 -0.31
CA ARG A 356 1.57 -1.47 0.45
C ARG A 356 0.88 -0.41 -0.41
N LEU A 357 1.62 0.30 -1.26
CA LEU A 357 1.06 1.29 -2.18
C LEU A 357 0.18 0.65 -3.25
N ALA A 358 0.55 -0.53 -3.74
CA ALA A 358 -0.26 -1.29 -4.69
C ALA A 358 -1.60 -1.75 -4.09
N LEU A 359 -1.60 -2.16 -2.82
CA LEU A 359 -2.82 -2.48 -2.07
C LEU A 359 -3.70 -1.24 -1.89
N LEU A 360 -3.14 -0.12 -1.44
CA LEU A 360 -3.89 1.13 -1.27
C LEU A 360 -4.53 1.59 -2.59
N ARG A 361 -3.79 1.47 -3.70
CA ARG A 361 -4.34 1.76 -5.03
C ARG A 361 -5.45 0.77 -5.42
N ALA A 362 -5.34 -0.50 -5.06
CA ALA A 362 -6.41 -1.47 -5.30
C ALA A 362 -7.68 -1.11 -4.50
N GLU A 363 -7.57 -0.65 -3.25
CA GLU A 363 -8.70 -0.22 -2.42
C GLU A 363 -9.37 1.06 -2.95
N GLU A 364 -8.58 1.95 -3.57
CA GLU A 364 -9.09 3.12 -4.29
C GLU A 364 -9.88 2.75 -5.55
N LEU A 365 -9.45 1.69 -6.25
CA LEU A 365 -10.06 1.27 -7.51
C LEU A 365 -11.25 0.31 -7.33
N TYR A 366 -11.27 -0.47 -6.24
CA TYR A 366 -12.24 -1.54 -6.05
C TYR A 366 -12.86 -1.54 -4.66
N GLU A 367 -14.13 -1.89 -4.63
CA GLU A 367 -14.87 -2.20 -3.42
C GLU A 367 -14.92 -3.73 -3.22
N PRO A 368 -14.61 -4.24 -2.01
CA PRO A 368 -14.58 -5.67 -1.77
C PRO A 368 -15.99 -6.28 -1.70
N GLY A 369 -16.12 -7.52 -2.16
CA GLY A 369 -17.35 -8.32 -2.12
C GLY A 369 -17.97 -8.42 -0.73
N SER A 370 -17.14 -8.47 0.31
CA SER A 370 -17.59 -8.49 1.70
C SER A 370 -18.43 -7.26 2.07
N LEU A 371 -18.11 -6.08 1.52
CA LEU A 371 -18.86 -4.86 1.77
C LEU A 371 -20.17 -4.88 0.96
N ILE A 372 -20.07 -4.95 -0.38
CA ILE A 372 -21.24 -4.86 -1.28
C ILE A 372 -22.29 -5.96 -1.02
N ASN A 373 -21.88 -7.18 -0.67
CA ASN A 373 -22.81 -8.28 -0.46
C ASN A 373 -23.47 -8.22 0.93
N GLN A 374 -22.74 -7.80 1.97
CA GLN A 374 -23.34 -7.64 3.31
C GLN A 374 -24.40 -6.55 3.33
N PHE A 375 -24.17 -5.44 2.62
CA PHE A 375 -25.17 -4.39 2.44
C PHE A 375 -26.30 -4.76 1.46
N ARG A 376 -26.19 -5.90 0.77
CA ARG A 376 -27.10 -6.28 -0.32
C ARG A 376 -27.27 -5.13 -1.31
N ASP A 377 -26.13 -4.58 -1.73
CA ASP A 377 -26.12 -3.47 -2.66
C ASP A 377 -26.78 -3.88 -3.98
N PRO A 378 -27.56 -2.97 -4.60
CA PRO A 378 -28.06 -3.16 -5.95
C PRO A 378 -26.93 -3.48 -6.94
N LEU A 379 -27.28 -4.14 -8.05
CA LEU A 379 -26.33 -4.28 -9.17
C LEU A 379 -25.92 -2.91 -9.70
N ARG A 380 -24.62 -2.71 -9.93
CA ARG A 380 -24.08 -1.48 -10.51
C ARG A 380 -23.09 -1.79 -11.63
N ASN A 381 -22.92 -0.84 -12.53
CA ASN A 381 -21.88 -0.89 -13.55
C ASN A 381 -20.52 -1.08 -12.88
N GLY A 382 -19.71 -2.00 -13.40
CA GLY A 382 -18.43 -2.36 -12.79
C GLY A 382 -18.50 -3.45 -11.72
N ASP A 383 -19.68 -4.04 -11.41
CA ASP A 383 -19.73 -5.25 -10.58
C ASP A 383 -18.93 -6.39 -11.24
N ILE A 384 -18.07 -7.04 -10.45
CA ILE A 384 -17.20 -8.14 -10.88
C ILE A 384 -17.68 -9.45 -10.29
N PHE A 385 -17.77 -10.46 -11.15
CA PHE A 385 -18.29 -11.78 -10.85
C PHE A 385 -17.24 -12.85 -11.14
N GLU A 386 -17.19 -13.84 -10.26
CA GLU A 386 -16.66 -15.16 -10.58
C GLU A 386 -17.77 -15.98 -11.25
N VAL A 387 -17.47 -16.59 -12.39
CA VAL A 387 -18.40 -17.44 -13.14
C VAL A 387 -17.73 -18.78 -13.45
N GLY A 388 -18.40 -19.87 -13.07
CA GLY A 388 -17.94 -21.24 -13.25
C GLY A 388 -17.57 -21.93 -11.93
N THR A 389 -16.92 -23.09 -12.03
CA THR A 389 -16.45 -23.88 -10.89
C THR A 389 -15.10 -24.53 -11.20
N GLY A 390 -14.28 -24.75 -10.17
CA GLY A 390 -12.95 -25.37 -10.31
C GLY A 390 -12.09 -24.66 -11.35
N ASP A 391 -11.48 -25.44 -12.25
CA ASP A 391 -10.59 -24.94 -13.31
C ASP A 391 -11.30 -24.08 -14.38
N SER A 392 -12.64 -24.05 -14.38
CA SER A 392 -13.42 -23.22 -15.32
C SER A 392 -13.80 -21.85 -14.77
N LEU A 393 -13.42 -21.56 -13.51
CA LEU A 393 -13.73 -20.30 -12.84
C LEU A 393 -13.03 -19.13 -13.53
N LYS A 394 -13.80 -18.12 -13.96
CA LYS A 394 -13.28 -16.92 -14.63
C LYS A 394 -13.93 -15.67 -14.06
N LEU A 395 -13.20 -14.55 -14.15
CA LEU A 395 -13.73 -13.23 -13.78
C LEU A 395 -14.47 -12.60 -14.95
N TRP A 396 -15.56 -11.92 -14.63
CA TRP A 396 -16.41 -11.18 -15.56
C TRP A 396 -16.81 -9.85 -14.94
N VAL A 397 -16.96 -8.80 -15.74
CA VAL A 397 -17.45 -7.50 -15.28
C VAL A 397 -18.78 -7.16 -15.94
N LEU A 398 -19.72 -6.64 -15.15
CA LEU A 398 -20.99 -6.11 -15.62
C LEU A 398 -20.79 -4.71 -16.21
N ILE A 399 -21.23 -4.55 -17.45
CA ILE A 399 -21.27 -3.27 -18.14
C ILE A 399 -22.72 -2.99 -18.50
N GLY A 400 -23.27 -1.91 -17.96
CA GLY A 400 -24.66 -1.51 -18.16
C GLY A 400 -24.86 -0.04 -17.80
N GLN A 401 -25.84 0.61 -18.41
CA GLN A 401 -26.16 1.99 -18.05
C GLN A 401 -26.75 2.04 -16.63
N PRO A 402 -26.38 3.01 -15.78
CA PRO A 402 -26.92 3.07 -14.42
C PRO A 402 -28.45 3.12 -14.36
N CYS A 403 -29.10 3.90 -15.23
CA CYS A 403 -30.56 4.00 -15.31
C CYS A 403 -31.27 2.69 -15.71
N ASP A 404 -30.55 1.84 -16.43
CA ASP A 404 -30.98 0.53 -16.91
C ASP A 404 -30.84 -0.56 -15.83
N LEU A 405 -29.87 -0.41 -14.91
CA LEU A 405 -29.65 -1.34 -13.80
C LEU A 405 -30.57 -1.05 -12.59
N MET A 406 -31.06 0.18 -12.49
CA MET A 406 -31.85 0.71 -11.38
C MET A 406 -33.22 0.03 -11.23
N VAL A 407 -33.51 -0.44 -10.01
CA VAL A 407 -34.81 -1.02 -9.64
C VAL A 407 -35.65 0.07 -8.99
N ARG A 408 -36.83 0.36 -9.54
CA ARG A 408 -37.74 1.39 -9.04
C ARG A 408 -38.57 0.89 -7.85
N SER A 409 -39.31 1.78 -7.20
CA SER A 409 -40.18 1.46 -6.05
C SER A 409 -41.15 0.31 -6.29
N SER A 410 -41.60 0.09 -7.54
CA SER A 410 -42.42 -1.06 -7.91
C SER A 410 -41.70 -2.42 -7.85
N GLY A 411 -40.38 -2.45 -7.65
CA GLY A 411 -39.55 -3.64 -7.77
C GLY A 411 -39.27 -4.06 -9.22
N GLU A 412 -39.47 -3.14 -10.18
CA GLU A 412 -39.26 -3.37 -11.61
C GLU A 412 -38.26 -2.37 -12.20
N ARG A 413 -37.70 -2.73 -13.35
CA ARG A 413 -36.86 -1.85 -14.17
C ARG A 413 -37.68 -1.20 -15.27
N ALA A 414 -37.22 -0.05 -15.77
CA ALA A 414 -37.89 0.64 -16.90
C ALA A 414 -37.96 -0.24 -18.17
N TYR A 415 -36.97 -1.10 -18.39
CA TYR A 415 -36.86 -1.99 -19.56
C TYR A 415 -36.58 -3.43 -19.17
N GLU A 416 -37.36 -3.98 -18.23
CA GLU A 416 -37.10 -5.27 -17.59
C GLU A 416 -36.95 -6.45 -18.57
N ASP A 417 -37.73 -6.48 -19.64
CA ASP A 417 -37.73 -7.59 -20.62
C ASP A 417 -36.68 -7.45 -21.75
N ASN A 418 -35.84 -6.42 -21.73
CA ASN A 418 -34.89 -6.16 -22.82
C ASN A 418 -33.49 -6.71 -22.51
N PHE A 419 -33.08 -7.78 -23.19
CA PHE A 419 -31.75 -8.39 -23.01
C PHE A 419 -30.56 -7.48 -23.38
N LYS A 420 -30.76 -6.36 -24.09
CA LYS A 420 -29.66 -5.45 -24.50
C LYS A 420 -29.26 -4.44 -23.42
N VAL A 421 -29.91 -4.49 -22.26
CA VAL A 421 -29.78 -3.52 -21.16
C VAL A 421 -28.44 -3.63 -20.43
N ALA A 422 -27.84 -4.83 -20.39
CA ALA A 422 -26.52 -5.04 -19.80
C ALA A 422 -25.79 -6.24 -20.41
N VAL A 423 -24.46 -6.21 -20.32
CA VAL A 423 -23.58 -7.30 -20.75
C VAL A 423 -22.60 -7.71 -19.65
N LEU A 424 -22.17 -8.97 -19.68
CA LEU A 424 -21.00 -9.45 -18.96
C LEU A 424 -19.84 -9.58 -19.94
N ALA A 425 -18.70 -8.97 -19.63
CA ALA A 425 -17.46 -9.11 -20.40
C ALA A 425 -16.40 -9.88 -19.59
N PRO A 426 -15.71 -10.87 -20.16
CA PRO A 426 -14.71 -11.64 -19.43
C PRO A 426 -13.47 -10.79 -19.16
N ILE A 427 -12.81 -11.08 -18.03
CA ILE A 427 -11.59 -10.42 -17.59
C ILE A 427 -10.44 -11.44 -17.63
N ASN A 428 -9.41 -11.13 -18.43
CA ASN A 428 -8.16 -11.87 -18.41
C ASN A 428 -7.21 -11.23 -17.39
N VAL A 429 -6.82 -11.99 -16.39
CA VAL A 429 -5.85 -11.52 -15.38
C VAL A 429 -4.43 -11.87 -15.84
N GLY A 430 -3.55 -10.88 -15.88
CA GLY A 430 -2.13 -11.09 -16.14
C GLY A 430 -1.43 -11.82 -15.00
N LYS A 431 -0.24 -12.36 -15.27
CA LYS A 431 0.61 -12.93 -14.23
C LYS A 431 1.40 -11.80 -13.53
N ASP A 432 1.94 -12.06 -12.35
CA ASP A 432 2.81 -11.09 -11.68
C ASP A 432 3.96 -10.65 -12.60
N GLY A 433 4.12 -9.34 -12.76
CA GLY A 433 5.14 -8.75 -13.65
C GLY A 433 4.90 -8.93 -15.15
N ARG A 434 3.82 -9.61 -15.57
CA ARG A 434 3.44 -9.79 -16.98
C ARG A 434 2.00 -9.36 -17.22
N PRO A 435 1.77 -8.15 -17.76
CA PRO A 435 0.42 -7.67 -18.02
C PRO A 435 -0.30 -8.61 -19.00
N PRO A 436 -1.64 -8.67 -18.95
CA PRO A 436 -2.42 -9.40 -19.95
C PRO A 436 -2.20 -8.81 -21.34
N GLU A 437 -2.39 -9.61 -22.38
CA GLU A 437 -2.31 -9.16 -23.77
C GLU A 437 -3.38 -8.08 -24.02
N VAL A 438 -2.96 -6.86 -24.37
CA VAL A 438 -3.85 -5.73 -24.63
C VAL A 438 -4.05 -5.59 -26.12
N LYS A 439 -5.30 -5.75 -26.57
CA LYS A 439 -5.69 -5.45 -27.96
C LYS A 439 -6.34 -4.07 -28.01
N HIS A 440 -5.61 -3.08 -28.55
CA HIS A 440 -6.06 -1.69 -28.58
C HIS A 440 -7.45 -1.53 -29.21
N GLY A 441 -8.32 -0.78 -28.53
CA GLY A 441 -9.70 -0.54 -28.95
C GLY A 441 -10.66 -1.73 -28.84
N LEU A 442 -10.20 -2.89 -28.38
CA LEU A 442 -11.02 -4.12 -28.23
C LEU A 442 -11.32 -4.48 -26.77
N GLY A 443 -10.97 -3.61 -25.83
CA GLY A 443 -11.14 -3.88 -24.40
C GLY A 443 -10.79 -2.69 -23.50
N PHE A 444 -10.69 -2.97 -22.21
CA PHE A 444 -10.38 -1.99 -21.17
C PHE A 444 -9.47 -2.60 -20.09
N THR A 445 -8.53 -1.82 -19.60
CA THR A 445 -7.56 -2.29 -18.60
C THR A 445 -8.03 -1.94 -17.20
N LEU A 446 -8.04 -2.94 -16.33
CA LEU A 446 -8.33 -2.85 -14.90
C LEU A 446 -7.01 -2.98 -14.12
N ASP A 447 -6.47 -1.87 -13.65
CA ASP A 447 -5.21 -1.87 -12.91
C ASP A 447 -5.38 -2.45 -11.49
N ARG A 448 -4.35 -3.07 -10.91
CA ARG A 448 -4.34 -3.58 -9.52
C ARG A 448 -5.48 -4.55 -9.14
N LEU A 449 -6.00 -5.32 -10.09
CA LEU A 449 -7.17 -6.19 -9.90
C LEU A 449 -6.92 -7.38 -8.96
N ALA A 450 -5.75 -8.03 -9.02
CA ALA A 450 -5.48 -9.28 -8.30
C ALA A 450 -4.06 -9.33 -7.70
N GLY A 451 -3.73 -10.43 -7.00
CA GLY A 451 -2.40 -10.65 -6.42
C GLY A 451 -1.97 -9.57 -5.43
N GLY A 452 -2.88 -9.10 -4.56
CA GLY A 452 -2.57 -8.00 -3.63
C GLY A 452 -2.27 -6.67 -4.33
N GLY A 453 -2.89 -6.40 -5.49
CA GLY A 453 -2.63 -5.20 -6.28
C GLY A 453 -1.44 -5.31 -7.23
N ARG A 454 -0.85 -6.50 -7.41
CA ARG A 454 0.29 -6.70 -8.34
C ARG A 454 -0.13 -7.04 -9.77
N GLN A 455 -1.35 -7.53 -9.96
CA GLN A 455 -1.82 -8.03 -11.25
C GLN A 455 -2.86 -7.11 -11.88
N MET A 456 -2.79 -6.96 -13.19
CA MET A 456 -3.74 -6.21 -14.00
C MET A 456 -4.75 -7.16 -14.65
N GLY A 457 -5.97 -6.67 -14.86
CA GLY A 457 -7.00 -7.33 -15.66
C GLY A 457 -7.19 -6.64 -17.02
N PHE A 458 -7.57 -7.40 -18.04
CA PHE A 458 -8.02 -6.88 -19.32
C PHE A 458 -9.43 -7.39 -19.61
N VAL A 459 -10.37 -6.45 -19.73
CA VAL A 459 -11.77 -6.70 -20.07
C VAL A 459 -11.88 -6.85 -21.59
N GLU A 460 -12.27 -8.03 -22.06
CA GLU A 460 -12.40 -8.30 -23.50
C GLU A 460 -13.81 -7.95 -24.01
N PHE A 461 -13.96 -6.80 -24.68
CA PHE A 461 -15.26 -6.36 -25.17
C PHE A 461 -15.80 -7.22 -26.33
N THR A 462 -14.91 -7.83 -27.11
CA THR A 462 -15.29 -8.72 -28.22
C THR A 462 -16.01 -9.98 -27.77
N LYS A 463 -15.85 -10.38 -26.51
CA LYS A 463 -16.53 -11.53 -25.90
C LYS A 463 -17.62 -11.13 -24.92
N ALA A 464 -18.01 -9.85 -24.90
CA ALA A 464 -19.13 -9.39 -24.09
C ALA A 464 -20.42 -10.09 -24.52
N THR A 465 -21.20 -10.57 -23.55
CA THR A 465 -22.45 -11.30 -23.80
C THR A 465 -23.60 -10.65 -23.04
N PRO A 466 -24.79 -10.50 -23.65
CA PRO A 466 -25.99 -10.05 -22.94
C PRO A 466 -26.26 -10.89 -21.69
N VAL A 467 -26.73 -10.26 -20.61
CA VAL A 467 -27.05 -10.95 -19.35
C VAL A 467 -28.50 -10.70 -18.94
N ALA A 468 -29.17 -11.73 -18.41
CA ALA A 468 -30.48 -11.61 -17.81
C ALA A 468 -30.35 -11.01 -16.40
N LEU A 469 -30.68 -9.73 -16.25
CA LEU A 469 -30.59 -9.03 -14.97
C LEU A 469 -31.45 -9.68 -13.89
N ASP A 470 -32.61 -10.25 -14.24
CA ASP A 470 -33.44 -11.01 -13.28
C ASP A 470 -32.74 -12.22 -12.68
N VAL A 471 -31.81 -12.83 -13.40
CA VAL A 471 -31.00 -13.92 -12.83
C VAL A 471 -29.88 -13.31 -12.01
N LEU A 472 -29.19 -12.31 -12.54
CA LEU A 472 -28.05 -11.69 -11.87
C LEU A 472 -28.43 -11.01 -10.53
N ASP A 473 -29.66 -10.48 -10.42
CA ASP A 473 -30.22 -9.89 -9.20
C ASP A 473 -30.22 -10.86 -8.01
N LEU A 474 -30.16 -12.17 -8.23
CA LEU A 474 -30.10 -13.15 -7.15
C LEU A 474 -28.90 -12.94 -6.23
N VAL A 475 -27.81 -12.36 -6.73
CA VAL A 475 -26.63 -12.02 -5.91
C VAL A 475 -26.96 -10.98 -4.82
N VAL A 476 -27.97 -10.14 -5.05
CA VAL A 476 -28.41 -9.11 -4.08
C VAL A 476 -29.23 -9.74 -2.95
N LEU A 477 -29.86 -10.90 -3.20
CA LEU A 477 -30.65 -11.62 -2.20
C LEU A 477 -29.80 -12.33 -1.15
N ARG A 478 -28.48 -12.37 -1.31
CA ARG A 478 -27.56 -13.14 -0.49
C ARG A 478 -26.37 -12.32 -0.01
N THR A 479 -25.99 -12.53 1.25
CA THR A 479 -24.84 -11.84 1.87
C THR A 479 -23.49 -12.43 1.45
N ASP A 480 -23.47 -13.60 0.81
CA ASP A 480 -22.27 -14.20 0.22
C ASP A 480 -22.09 -13.86 -1.27
N GLY A 481 -23.05 -13.12 -1.86
CA GLY A 481 -23.03 -12.71 -3.27
C GLY A 481 -23.25 -13.85 -4.27
N ALA A 482 -23.66 -15.04 -3.84
CA ALA A 482 -23.94 -16.13 -4.75
C ALA A 482 -25.23 -15.88 -5.55
N CYS A 483 -25.22 -16.22 -6.83
CA CYS A 483 -26.38 -16.14 -7.71
C CYS A 483 -27.23 -17.40 -7.52
N GLU A 484 -27.96 -17.45 -6.41
CA GLU A 484 -28.77 -18.60 -6.03
C GLU A 484 -30.06 -18.19 -5.33
N ILE A 485 -31.10 -19.03 -5.48
CA ILE A 485 -32.34 -18.89 -4.72
C ILE A 485 -32.90 -20.25 -4.34
N ASP A 486 -33.26 -20.38 -3.07
CA ASP A 486 -33.99 -21.52 -2.53
C ASP A 486 -35.46 -21.10 -2.36
N THR A 487 -36.34 -21.74 -3.13
CA THR A 487 -37.78 -21.42 -3.14
C THR A 487 -38.55 -22.10 -2.01
N CYS A 488 -37.94 -23.09 -1.35
CA CYS A 488 -38.49 -23.81 -0.21
C CYS A 488 -38.08 -23.17 1.12
N ALA A 489 -36.94 -22.48 1.15
CA ALA A 489 -36.49 -21.73 2.31
C ALA A 489 -37.38 -20.53 2.63
N GLU A 490 -37.47 -20.20 3.91
CA GLU A 490 -38.11 -18.95 4.35
C GLU A 490 -37.42 -17.72 3.74
N ALA A 491 -38.18 -16.64 3.59
CA ALA A 491 -37.57 -15.38 3.20
C ALA A 491 -36.62 -14.92 4.31
N PRO A 492 -35.42 -14.41 3.97
CA PRO A 492 -34.57 -13.72 4.91
C PRO A 492 -35.41 -12.70 5.67
N SER A 493 -35.30 -12.72 6.99
CA SER A 493 -35.92 -11.70 7.86
C SER A 493 -35.24 -10.33 7.72
N ALA A 494 -34.06 -10.27 7.11
CA ALA A 494 -33.29 -9.05 6.93
C ALA A 494 -33.91 -8.15 5.85
N ALA A 495 -34.14 -6.88 6.22
CA ALA A 495 -34.55 -5.81 5.30
C ALA A 495 -33.48 -5.62 4.20
N PHE A 496 -33.94 -5.38 2.98
CA PHE A 496 -33.05 -5.00 1.88
C PHE A 496 -32.61 -3.53 2.03
N SER A 497 -31.66 -3.11 1.20
CA SER A 497 -31.14 -1.74 1.20
C SER A 497 -32.16 -0.66 0.79
N SER A 498 -33.35 -1.05 0.31
CA SER A 498 -34.47 -0.16 -0.01
C SER A 498 -35.78 -0.94 -0.20
N VAL A 499 -36.91 -0.24 -0.11
CA VAL A 499 -38.25 -0.78 -0.40
C VAL A 499 -38.37 -1.33 -1.83
N SER A 500 -37.72 -0.68 -2.80
CA SER A 500 -37.61 -1.15 -4.18
C SER A 500 -37.09 -2.59 -4.25
N TRP A 501 -36.08 -2.91 -3.43
CA TRP A 501 -35.48 -4.24 -3.39
C TRP A 501 -36.28 -5.25 -2.55
N ASP A 502 -37.02 -4.81 -1.53
CA ASP A 502 -38.00 -5.67 -0.85
C ASP A 502 -39.08 -6.15 -1.85
N ASN A 503 -39.61 -5.21 -2.65
CA ASN A 503 -40.59 -5.48 -3.69
C ASN A 503 -40.01 -6.39 -4.78
N ARG A 504 -38.77 -6.12 -5.20
CA ARG A 504 -38.04 -6.95 -6.16
C ARG A 504 -37.87 -8.38 -5.66
N ALA A 505 -37.38 -8.55 -4.44
CA ALA A 505 -37.17 -9.86 -3.83
C ALA A 505 -38.48 -10.68 -3.76
N THR A 506 -39.59 -10.03 -3.45
CA THR A 506 -40.92 -10.65 -3.42
C THR A 506 -41.37 -11.12 -4.81
N LYS A 507 -41.20 -10.27 -5.83
CA LYS A 507 -41.50 -10.62 -7.23
C LYS A 507 -40.63 -11.77 -7.73
N MET A 508 -39.33 -11.72 -7.48
CA MET A 508 -38.38 -12.77 -7.84
C MET A 508 -38.75 -14.10 -7.19
N ARG A 509 -38.99 -14.12 -5.88
CA ARG A 509 -39.43 -15.32 -5.15
C ARG A 509 -40.69 -15.92 -5.74
N THR A 510 -41.69 -15.07 -6.03
CA THR A 510 -42.96 -15.51 -6.63
C THR A 510 -42.74 -16.15 -8.00
N ARG A 511 -41.91 -15.54 -8.84
CA ARG A 511 -41.56 -16.06 -10.17
C ARG A 511 -40.83 -17.39 -10.08
N PHE A 512 -39.77 -17.49 -9.29
CA PHE A 512 -38.99 -18.72 -9.15
C PHE A 512 -39.80 -19.84 -8.48
N LYS A 513 -40.67 -19.53 -7.51
CA LYS A 513 -41.63 -20.51 -6.95
C LYS A 513 -42.58 -21.07 -8.01
N ARG A 514 -43.11 -20.21 -8.89
CA ARG A 514 -43.98 -20.65 -10.00
C ARG A 514 -43.23 -21.58 -10.96
N ILE A 515 -41.95 -21.30 -11.23
CA ILE A 515 -41.11 -22.15 -12.08
C ILE A 515 -40.82 -23.48 -11.39
N ALA A 516 -40.42 -23.46 -10.11
CA ALA A 516 -40.19 -24.67 -9.32
C ALA A 516 -41.44 -25.56 -9.26
N ALA A 517 -42.63 -24.99 -9.03
CA ALA A 517 -43.88 -25.72 -9.03
C ALA A 517 -44.18 -26.41 -10.37
N LYS A 518 -43.88 -25.76 -11.50
CA LYS A 518 -44.00 -26.39 -12.83
C LYS A 518 -43.01 -27.54 -13.02
N ILE A 519 -41.77 -27.37 -12.55
CA ILE A 519 -40.73 -28.40 -12.62
C ILE A 519 -41.12 -29.62 -11.76
N GLU A 520 -41.48 -29.40 -10.50
CA GLU A 520 -41.87 -30.47 -9.56
C GLU A 520 -43.22 -31.12 -9.91
N GLY A 521 -44.13 -30.40 -10.58
CA GLY A 521 -45.37 -30.98 -11.10
C GLY A 521 -45.12 -32.16 -12.05
N GLY A 522 -43.98 -32.18 -12.76
CA GLY A 522 -43.57 -33.31 -13.60
C GLY A 522 -43.30 -34.61 -12.83
N ARG A 523 -43.05 -34.53 -11.52
CA ARG A 523 -42.80 -35.69 -10.64
C ARG A 523 -44.00 -36.63 -10.63
N GLY A 524 -45.23 -36.08 -10.66
CA GLY A 524 -46.46 -36.86 -10.71
C GLY A 524 -46.73 -37.58 -12.04
N SER A 525 -46.14 -37.11 -13.15
CA SER A 525 -46.39 -37.63 -14.50
C SER A 525 -45.26 -38.48 -15.08
N GLY A 526 -44.09 -38.52 -14.43
CA GLY A 526 -42.93 -39.27 -14.95
C GLY A 526 -41.73 -39.35 -14.01
N GLY A 527 -41.91 -39.13 -12.69
CA GLY A 527 -40.87 -39.24 -11.69
C GLY A 527 -39.69 -38.26 -11.88
N ASP A 528 -38.52 -38.61 -11.33
CA ASP A 528 -37.32 -37.75 -11.35
C ASP A 528 -36.78 -37.46 -12.75
N LYS A 529 -36.98 -38.39 -13.71
CA LYS A 529 -36.55 -38.17 -15.10
C LYS A 529 -37.28 -36.98 -15.71
N ARG A 530 -38.61 -36.91 -15.51
CA ARG A 530 -39.42 -35.81 -16.05
C ARG A 530 -39.10 -34.48 -15.38
N VAL A 531 -38.79 -34.49 -14.08
CA VAL A 531 -38.31 -33.31 -13.35
C VAL A 531 -37.01 -32.78 -13.95
N LYS A 532 -36.02 -33.65 -14.23
CA LYS A 532 -34.75 -33.25 -14.87
C LYS A 532 -34.96 -32.67 -16.28
N GLU A 533 -35.84 -33.27 -17.07
CA GLU A 533 -36.20 -32.74 -18.39
C GLU A 533 -36.81 -31.34 -18.27
N LEU A 534 -37.85 -31.17 -17.43
CA LEU A 534 -38.52 -29.88 -17.24
C LEU A 534 -37.57 -28.82 -16.67
N ALA A 535 -36.70 -29.18 -15.74
CA ALA A 535 -35.68 -28.29 -15.21
C ALA A 535 -34.77 -27.75 -16.33
N THR A 536 -34.36 -28.60 -17.27
CA THR A 536 -33.52 -28.19 -18.40
C THR A 536 -34.21 -27.16 -19.31
N TYR A 537 -35.52 -27.27 -19.51
CA TYR A 537 -36.28 -26.37 -20.40
C TYR A 537 -36.80 -25.10 -19.72
N LEU A 538 -37.15 -25.19 -18.42
CA LEU A 538 -37.82 -24.11 -17.68
C LEU A 538 -36.86 -23.25 -16.85
N LEU A 539 -35.60 -23.69 -16.69
CA LEU A 539 -34.58 -22.91 -16.00
C LEU A 539 -34.36 -21.56 -16.71
N PRO A 540 -34.58 -20.42 -16.03
CA PRO A 540 -34.29 -19.11 -16.61
C PRO A 540 -32.82 -19.01 -17.00
N PRO A 541 -32.48 -18.72 -18.26
CA PRO A 541 -31.09 -18.63 -18.68
C PRO A 541 -30.46 -17.33 -18.14
N ALA A 542 -29.27 -17.43 -17.52
CA ALA A 542 -28.51 -16.25 -17.09
C ALA A 542 -27.99 -15.42 -18.27
N ALA A 543 -27.71 -16.06 -19.41
CA ALA A 543 -27.27 -15.42 -20.66
C ALA A 543 -27.67 -16.30 -21.85
N PRO A 544 -27.77 -15.74 -23.07
CA PRO A 544 -27.98 -16.54 -24.28
C PRO A 544 -26.73 -17.37 -24.64
N GLY A 545 -25.53 -16.91 -24.29
CA GLY A 545 -24.27 -17.59 -24.58
C GLY A 545 -24.06 -18.87 -23.75
N ALA A 546 -23.58 -19.94 -24.41
CA ALA A 546 -23.37 -21.25 -23.79
C ALA A 546 -22.42 -21.24 -22.58
N ILE A 547 -21.44 -20.33 -22.55
CA ILE A 547 -20.42 -20.25 -21.51
C ILE A 547 -21.04 -20.00 -20.13
N ILE A 548 -22.00 -19.09 -20.02
CA ILE A 548 -22.66 -18.77 -18.76
C ILE A 548 -23.88 -19.67 -18.56
N LYS A 549 -24.65 -19.93 -19.63
CA LYS A 549 -25.88 -20.74 -19.58
C LYS A 549 -25.67 -22.13 -18.99
N ARG A 550 -24.54 -22.79 -19.29
CA ARG A 550 -24.24 -24.16 -18.84
C ARG A 550 -24.10 -24.33 -17.33
N HIS A 551 -23.89 -23.24 -16.59
CA HIS A 551 -23.68 -23.28 -15.14
C HIS A 551 -24.99 -23.24 -14.34
N GLY A 552 -26.12 -23.02 -15.02
CA GLY A 552 -27.44 -23.07 -14.42
C GLY A 552 -27.84 -24.50 -14.03
N ALA A 553 -28.27 -24.69 -12.79
CA ALA A 553 -28.77 -25.95 -12.25
C ALA A 553 -30.03 -25.72 -11.40
N TYR A 554 -30.84 -26.79 -11.31
CA TYR A 554 -32.00 -26.85 -10.43
C TYR A 554 -32.00 -28.16 -9.64
N GLU A 555 -32.17 -28.06 -8.33
CA GLU A 555 -32.32 -29.21 -7.45
C GLU A 555 -33.29 -28.92 -6.31
N LYS A 556 -34.42 -29.65 -6.25
CA LYS A 556 -35.38 -29.65 -5.12
C LYS A 556 -35.77 -28.25 -4.64
N GLY A 557 -36.17 -27.36 -5.56
CA GLY A 557 -36.58 -26.00 -5.26
C GLY A 557 -35.44 -24.98 -5.18
N ARG A 558 -34.18 -25.40 -5.33
CA ARG A 558 -33.01 -24.53 -5.41
C ARG A 558 -32.60 -24.30 -6.86
N PHE A 559 -32.37 -23.04 -7.20
CA PHE A 559 -31.77 -22.61 -8.46
C PHE A 559 -30.37 -22.08 -8.17
N SER A 560 -29.37 -22.54 -8.92
CA SER A 560 -28.00 -22.06 -8.82
C SER A 560 -27.42 -21.81 -10.21
N TYR A 561 -26.56 -20.80 -10.32
CA TYR A 561 -26.02 -20.36 -11.61
C TYR A 561 -24.50 -20.41 -11.71
N GLY A 562 -23.80 -20.82 -10.65
CA GLY A 562 -22.33 -20.81 -10.61
C GLY A 562 -21.75 -19.41 -10.85
N ILE A 563 -22.46 -18.37 -10.43
CA ILE A 563 -22.05 -16.96 -10.51
C ILE A 563 -21.96 -16.43 -9.08
N LYS A 564 -20.90 -15.69 -8.75
CA LYS A 564 -20.73 -15.05 -7.45
C LYS A 564 -20.19 -13.63 -7.63
N ARG A 565 -20.84 -12.63 -7.03
CA ARG A 565 -20.35 -11.25 -7.00
C ARG A 565 -19.22 -11.13 -5.98
N VAL A 566 -18.03 -10.72 -6.43
CA VAL A 566 -16.81 -10.72 -5.61
C VAL A 566 -16.21 -9.35 -5.37
N ARG A 567 -16.44 -8.38 -6.25
CA ARG A 567 -15.92 -7.01 -6.17
C ARG A 567 -16.78 -6.05 -6.98
N ARG A 568 -16.53 -4.75 -6.85
CA ARG A 568 -17.07 -3.69 -7.70
C ARG A 568 -15.97 -2.69 -8.05
N VAL A 569 -15.91 -2.26 -9.31
CA VAL A 569 -15.07 -1.11 -9.72
C VAL A 569 -15.67 0.18 -9.17
N ARG A 570 -14.89 1.01 -8.48
CA ARG A 570 -15.35 2.29 -7.93
C ARG A 570 -15.47 3.35 -9.03
N GLU A 571 -16.31 4.37 -8.79
CA GLU A 571 -16.31 5.57 -9.63
C GLU A 571 -15.05 6.41 -9.40
N PRO A 572 -14.52 7.10 -10.43
CA PRO A 572 -15.04 7.26 -11.79
C PRO A 572 -14.60 6.17 -12.79
N PHE A 573 -13.91 5.12 -12.33
CA PHE A 573 -13.36 4.08 -13.19
C PHE A 573 -14.44 3.20 -13.81
N ALA A 574 -15.53 2.94 -13.08
CA ALA A 574 -16.70 2.25 -13.62
C ALA A 574 -17.33 3.03 -14.78
N ALA A 575 -17.56 4.34 -14.64
CA ALA A 575 -18.04 5.18 -15.74
C ALA A 575 -17.07 5.18 -16.95
N SER A 576 -15.76 5.16 -16.69
CA SER A 576 -14.74 5.08 -17.74
C SER A 576 -14.80 3.75 -18.51
N LEU A 577 -15.02 2.63 -17.82
CA LEU A 577 -15.24 1.31 -18.44
C LEU A 577 -16.48 1.34 -19.35
N LEU A 578 -17.59 1.89 -18.87
CA LEU A 578 -18.82 2.02 -19.66
C LEU A 578 -18.61 2.89 -20.90
N SER A 579 -17.94 4.05 -20.74
CA SER A 579 -17.61 4.94 -21.86
C SER A 579 -16.73 4.25 -22.91
N ALA A 580 -15.72 3.49 -22.47
CA ALA A 580 -14.87 2.71 -23.37
C ALA A 580 -15.66 1.64 -24.13
N PHE A 581 -16.60 0.96 -23.46
CA PHE A 581 -17.47 -0.02 -24.11
C PHE A 581 -18.43 0.62 -25.11
N SER A 582 -19.02 1.78 -24.78
CA SER A 582 -19.86 2.54 -25.73
C SER A 582 -19.08 2.95 -26.98
N ARG A 583 -17.83 3.41 -26.82
CA ARG A 583 -16.93 3.72 -27.95
C ARG A 583 -16.60 2.49 -28.78
N PHE A 584 -16.46 1.32 -28.14
CA PHE A 584 -16.25 0.06 -28.85
C PHE A 584 -17.47 -0.34 -29.71
N LEU A 585 -18.68 -0.13 -29.21
CA LEU A 585 -19.91 -0.40 -29.96
C LEU A 585 -20.13 0.60 -31.12
N SER A 586 -19.61 1.82 -31.00
CA SER A 586 -19.74 2.88 -32.01
C SER A 586 -18.59 2.93 -33.01
N ARG A 587 -17.75 1.89 -33.11
CA ARG A 587 -16.59 1.90 -34.02
C ARG A 587 -17.05 1.91 -35.47
N GLU A 588 -16.50 2.84 -36.24
CA GLU A 588 -16.69 2.89 -37.69
C GLU A 588 -15.84 1.80 -38.36
N ALA A 589 -16.44 1.08 -39.29
CA ALA A 589 -15.71 0.24 -40.22
C ALA A 589 -15.19 1.14 -41.35
N TYR A 590 -13.98 1.68 -41.19
CA TYR A 590 -13.31 2.37 -42.30
C TYR A 590 -13.06 1.39 -43.44
N ASP A 591 -13.17 1.87 -44.67
CA ASP A 591 -12.79 1.10 -45.85
C ASP A 591 -11.35 0.63 -45.73
N HIS A 592 -11.11 -0.60 -46.21
CA HIS A 592 -9.78 -1.20 -46.18
C HIS A 592 -8.77 -0.29 -46.90
N ASP A 593 -7.65 -0.03 -46.24
CA ASP A 593 -6.55 0.73 -46.81
C ASP A 593 -5.89 -0.08 -47.93
N PHE A 594 -6.05 0.38 -49.18
CA PHE A 594 -5.44 -0.26 -50.36
C PHE A 594 -3.90 -0.27 -50.32
N SER A 595 -3.28 0.53 -49.44
CA SER A 595 -1.84 0.60 -49.25
C SER A 595 -1.31 -0.24 -48.07
N ALA A 596 -2.21 -0.81 -47.26
CA ALA A 596 -1.80 -1.62 -46.12
C ALA A 596 -1.34 -3.01 -46.56
N GLU A 597 -0.04 -3.28 -46.44
CA GLU A 597 0.50 -4.63 -46.60
C GLU A 597 -0.10 -5.57 -45.55
N ARG A 598 -0.57 -6.74 -46.00
CA ARG A 598 -1.10 -7.80 -45.14
C ARG A 598 -0.04 -8.18 -44.09
N ARG A 599 -0.16 -7.68 -42.86
CA ARG A 599 0.62 -8.19 -41.75
C ARG A 599 0.12 -9.60 -41.44
N SER A 600 0.92 -10.59 -41.80
CA SER A 600 0.68 -11.99 -41.47
C SER A 600 0.73 -12.18 -39.95
N GLY A 601 -0.44 -12.41 -39.34
CA GLY A 601 -0.57 -12.80 -37.94
C GLY A 601 -1.36 -11.80 -37.09
N SER A 602 -2.67 -12.00 -37.00
CA SER A 602 -3.54 -11.46 -35.95
C SER A 602 -4.54 -12.52 -35.52
#